data_AF-A0A8X6Q8W8-F1
#
_entry.id   AF-A0A8X6Q8W8-F1
#
_cell.length_a   1.000
_cell.length_b   1.000
_cell.length_c   1.000
_cell.angle_alpha   90.00
_cell.angle_beta   90.00
_cell.angle_gamma   90.00
#
_symmetry.space_group_name_H-M   'P 1'
#
loop_
_entity.id
_entity.type
_entity.pdbx_description
1 polymer ?
#
loop_
_entity_poly.entity_id
_entity_poly.type
_entity_poly.pdbx_seq_one_letter_code
_entity_poly.pdbx_strand_id
1 'polypeptide(L)'
;MMYVFNVFPMFKRCPETMQKMLSVIEKDSPKLDQDKEFTEEEAEDYCLSLLLQAVCNKTLGDTEKAESLLQELLQFESHLAEDIYLATYAMAEMGYMAMDKGQYEEALQWLDRSCHAHTDYHLESFLHYRIHAAIRHIQTLSSIMEQVSITNSIPKQQENGLYPNCSMSPPTKSPSISIYESPVPPSVTT
;
A
#
# COMPACT_ATOMS: atom_id res chain seq x y z
N MET A 1 -16.40 1.67 10.40
CA MET A 1 -15.52 2.88 10.39
C MET A 1 -14.37 2.66 9.41
N MET A 2 -14.46 3.08 8.14
CA MET A 2 -13.46 2.71 7.11
C MET A 2 -12.45 3.80 6.74
N TYR A 3 -12.83 5.07 6.82
CA TYR A 3 -12.00 6.17 6.30
C TYR A 3 -10.77 6.47 7.17
N VAL A 4 -10.83 6.15 8.45
CA VAL A 4 -9.75 6.45 9.42
C VAL A 4 -8.45 5.75 9.01
N PHE A 5 -8.53 4.53 8.48
CA PHE A 5 -7.38 3.75 8.06
C PHE A 5 -6.59 4.37 6.89
N ASN A 6 -7.23 5.21 6.07
CA ASN A 6 -6.56 5.91 4.96
C ASN A 6 -5.71 7.10 5.42
N VAL A 7 -5.86 7.56 6.67
CA VAL A 7 -5.14 8.74 7.18
C VAL A 7 -3.79 8.34 7.80
N PHE A 8 -3.61 7.08 8.20
CA PHE A 8 -2.38 6.59 8.84
C PHE A 8 -1.10 6.87 8.04
N PRO A 9 -1.06 6.70 6.71
CA PRO A 9 0.11 7.05 5.92
C PRO A 9 0.52 8.54 6.01
N MET A 10 -0.42 9.45 6.32
CA MET A 10 -0.12 10.87 6.51
C MET A 10 0.69 11.15 7.77
N PHE A 11 0.59 10.27 8.79
CA PHE A 11 1.31 10.40 10.05
C PHE A 11 2.76 9.89 9.99
N LYS A 12 3.23 9.36 8.84
CA LYS A 12 4.63 8.94 8.66
C LYS A 12 5.65 10.04 9.00
N ARG A 13 5.26 11.31 8.88
CA ARG A 13 6.15 12.46 9.19
C ARG A 13 6.14 12.89 10.67
N CYS A 14 5.26 12.30 11.49
CA CYS A 14 5.08 12.64 12.90
C CYS A 14 5.09 11.39 13.79
N PRO A 15 6.24 10.68 13.91
CA PRO A 15 6.33 9.42 14.64
C PRO A 15 5.99 9.55 16.13
N GLU A 16 6.31 10.69 16.76
CA GLU A 16 5.98 10.93 18.18
C GLU A 16 4.47 10.88 18.46
N THR A 17 3.66 11.45 17.55
CA THR A 17 2.20 11.40 17.67
C THR A 17 1.69 9.99 17.48
N MET A 18 2.25 9.26 16.51
CA MET A 18 1.89 7.87 16.25
C MET A 18 2.22 6.96 17.45
N GLN A 19 3.37 7.16 18.11
CA GLN A 19 3.74 6.43 19.33
C GLN A 19 2.76 6.70 20.47
N LYS A 20 2.37 7.97 20.69
CA LYS A 20 1.37 8.30 21.72
C LYS A 20 0.03 7.64 21.43
N MET A 21 -0.40 7.62 20.17
CA MET A 21 -1.62 6.95 19.76
C MET A 21 -1.55 5.44 20.01
N LEU A 22 -0.42 4.81 19.62
CA LEU A 22 -0.18 3.40 19.89
C LEU A 22 -0.25 3.09 21.40
N SER A 23 0.37 3.93 22.25
CA SER A 23 0.31 3.73 23.71
C SER A 23 -1.10 3.83 24.30
N VAL A 24 -1.97 4.68 23.72
CA VAL A 24 -3.37 4.75 24.13
C VAL A 24 -4.13 3.51 23.69
N ILE A 25 -3.94 3.08 22.43
CA ILE A 25 -4.58 1.87 21.90
C ILE A 25 -4.15 0.63 22.69
N GLU A 26 -2.85 0.46 22.97
CA GLU A 26 -2.34 -0.67 23.77
C GLU A 26 -2.88 -0.68 25.21
N LYS A 27 -3.15 0.51 25.78
CA LYS A 27 -3.73 0.64 27.12
C LYS A 27 -5.22 0.28 27.15
N ASP A 28 -5.96 0.70 26.14
CA ASP A 28 -7.41 0.53 26.05
C ASP A 28 -7.80 -0.76 25.29
N SER A 29 -6.82 -1.52 24.79
CA SER A 29 -7.02 -2.79 24.10
C SER A 29 -7.80 -3.76 24.99
N PRO A 30 -8.93 -4.32 24.51
CA PRO A 30 -9.63 -5.36 25.24
C PRO A 30 -8.70 -6.58 25.35
N LYS A 31 -8.77 -7.28 26.48
CA LYS A 31 -8.03 -8.51 26.70
C LYS A 31 -9.00 -9.68 26.59
N LEU A 32 -8.86 -10.47 25.54
CA LEU A 32 -9.59 -11.72 25.41
C LEU A 32 -8.83 -12.80 26.21
N ASP A 33 -9.42 -13.26 27.31
CA ASP A 33 -8.93 -14.43 28.02
C ASP A 33 -9.37 -15.68 27.26
N GLN A 34 -8.41 -16.51 26.82
CA GLN A 34 -8.68 -17.76 26.09
C GLN A 34 -9.54 -18.75 26.90
N ASP A 35 -9.58 -18.62 28.22
CA ASP A 35 -10.32 -19.49 29.13
C ASP A 35 -11.78 -19.07 29.34
N LYS A 36 -12.23 -17.95 28.74
CA LYS A 36 -13.58 -17.40 28.90
C LYS A 36 -14.29 -17.36 27.55
N GLU A 37 -15.57 -17.76 27.52
CA GLU A 37 -16.42 -17.50 26.36
C GLU A 37 -16.54 -15.99 26.16
N PHE A 38 -16.13 -15.52 24.98
CA PHE A 38 -16.25 -14.13 24.55
C PHE A 38 -17.40 -14.02 23.54
N THR A 39 -18.03 -12.85 23.53
CA THR A 39 -19.08 -12.49 22.58
C THR A 39 -18.49 -12.09 21.23
N GLU A 40 -19.30 -12.12 20.16
CA GLU A 40 -18.89 -11.65 18.83
C GLU A 40 -18.47 -10.16 18.87
N GLU A 41 -19.18 -9.32 19.61
CA GLU A 41 -18.84 -7.90 19.82
C GLU A 41 -17.47 -7.72 20.49
N GLU A 42 -17.16 -8.51 21.53
CA GLU A 42 -15.84 -8.48 22.18
C GLU A 42 -14.71 -8.94 21.24
N ALA A 43 -14.99 -9.92 20.38
CA ALA A 43 -14.04 -10.38 19.36
C ALA A 43 -13.80 -9.32 18.28
N GLU A 44 -14.85 -8.63 17.83
CA GLU A 44 -14.79 -7.56 16.84
C GLU A 44 -14.01 -6.34 17.39
N ASP A 45 -14.30 -5.91 18.63
CA ASP A 45 -13.55 -4.85 19.31
C ASP A 45 -12.07 -5.19 19.47
N TYR A 46 -11.77 -6.45 19.79
CA TYR A 46 -10.40 -6.95 19.85
C TYR A 46 -9.71 -6.91 18.49
N CYS A 47 -10.36 -7.40 17.44
CA CYS A 47 -9.82 -7.36 16.07
C CYS A 47 -9.58 -5.93 15.60
N LEU A 48 -10.48 -5.00 15.91
CA LEU A 48 -10.30 -3.59 15.61
C LEU A 48 -9.06 -3.02 16.32
N SER A 49 -8.87 -3.37 17.61
CA SER A 49 -7.70 -2.94 18.38
C SER A 49 -6.39 -3.48 17.78
N LEU A 50 -6.35 -4.75 17.38
CA LEU A 50 -5.20 -5.39 16.71
C LEU A 50 -4.87 -4.69 15.39
N LEU A 51 -5.89 -4.40 14.58
CA LEU A 51 -5.73 -3.72 13.31
C LEU A 51 -5.12 -2.33 13.48
N LEU A 52 -5.64 -1.55 14.44
CA LEU A 52 -5.12 -0.22 14.75
C LEU A 52 -3.67 -0.28 15.25
N GLN A 53 -3.34 -1.22 16.13
CA GLN A 53 -1.96 -1.43 16.58
C GLN A 53 -1.05 -1.80 15.41
N ALA A 54 -1.46 -2.72 14.54
CA ALA A 54 -0.67 -3.15 13.39
C ALA A 54 -0.34 -1.97 12.46
N VAL A 55 -1.33 -1.15 12.12
CA VAL A 55 -1.13 0.02 11.25
C VAL A 55 -0.23 1.06 11.91
N CYS A 56 -0.34 1.26 13.23
CA CYS A 56 0.57 2.12 13.98
C CYS A 56 2.02 1.61 13.92
N ASN A 57 2.25 0.33 14.23
CA ASN A 57 3.58 -0.30 14.21
C ASN A 57 4.19 -0.25 12.79
N LYS A 58 3.40 -0.57 11.75
CA LYS A 58 3.81 -0.42 10.34
C LYS A 58 4.21 1.02 10.01
N THR A 59 3.46 2.01 10.48
CA THR A 59 3.77 3.43 10.23
C THR A 59 5.04 3.87 10.95
N LEU A 60 5.35 3.27 12.09
CA LEU A 60 6.60 3.48 12.85
C LEU A 60 7.80 2.70 12.27
N GLY A 61 7.56 1.80 11.32
CA GLY A 61 8.59 0.99 10.66
C GLY A 61 8.83 -0.39 11.29
N ASP A 62 8.05 -0.77 12.31
CA ASP A 62 8.10 -2.11 12.91
C ASP A 62 7.14 -3.04 12.15
N THR A 63 7.59 -3.53 11.00
CA THR A 63 6.79 -4.39 10.13
C THR A 63 6.62 -5.80 10.68
N GLU A 64 7.59 -6.32 11.43
CA GLU A 64 7.51 -7.67 12.02
C GLU A 64 6.40 -7.74 13.08
N LYS A 65 6.34 -6.76 13.99
CA LYS A 65 5.26 -6.68 14.99
C LYS A 65 3.90 -6.44 14.32
N ALA A 66 3.86 -5.64 13.25
CA ALA A 66 2.63 -5.42 12.51
C ALA A 66 2.10 -6.72 11.87
N GLU A 67 2.97 -7.54 11.32
CA GLU A 67 2.60 -8.83 10.73
C GLU A 67 2.07 -9.81 11.77
N SER A 68 2.71 -9.93 12.93
CA SER A 68 2.22 -10.83 13.99
C SER A 68 0.81 -10.44 14.46
N LEU A 69 0.55 -9.14 14.61
CA LEU A 69 -0.76 -8.62 15.03
C LEU A 69 -1.84 -8.90 13.97
N LEU A 70 -1.51 -8.77 12.68
CA LEU A 70 -2.44 -9.06 11.59
C LEU A 70 -2.69 -10.57 11.44
N GLN A 71 -1.67 -11.41 11.64
CA GLN A 71 -1.85 -12.86 11.67
C GLN A 71 -2.74 -13.31 12.82
N GLU A 72 -2.63 -12.66 13.98
CA GLU A 72 -3.53 -12.90 15.11
C GLU A 72 -4.97 -12.50 14.74
N LEU A 73 -5.18 -11.31 14.18
CA LEU A 73 -6.50 -10.86 13.74
C LEU A 73 -7.14 -11.84 12.75
N LEU A 74 -6.38 -12.34 11.77
CA LEU A 74 -6.90 -13.30 10.78
C LEU A 74 -7.30 -14.65 11.38
N GLN A 75 -6.83 -15.01 12.57
CA GLN A 75 -7.31 -16.21 13.28
C GLN A 75 -8.74 -16.03 13.80
N PHE A 76 -9.17 -14.78 14.02
CA PHE A 76 -10.51 -14.43 14.45
C PHE A 76 -11.48 -14.15 13.29
N GLU A 77 -11.06 -14.36 12.03
CA GLU A 77 -11.88 -14.10 10.83
C GLU A 77 -13.27 -14.79 10.91
N SER A 78 -13.33 -16.00 11.46
CA SER A 78 -14.59 -16.75 11.61
C SER A 78 -15.55 -16.19 12.67
N HIS A 79 -15.08 -15.29 13.53
CA HIS A 79 -15.86 -14.65 14.59
C HIS A 79 -16.36 -13.26 14.21
N LEU A 80 -15.98 -12.75 13.03
CA LEU A 80 -16.42 -11.46 12.51
C LEU A 80 -17.73 -11.65 11.74
N ALA A 81 -18.87 -11.34 12.37
CA ALA A 81 -20.19 -11.50 11.76
C ALA A 81 -20.64 -10.23 11.03
N GLU A 82 -20.41 -9.06 11.62
CA GLU A 82 -20.82 -7.76 11.05
C GLU A 82 -19.63 -6.99 10.48
N ASP A 83 -18.46 -7.10 11.14
CA ASP A 83 -17.25 -6.35 10.82
C ASP A 83 -16.23 -7.14 9.98
N ILE A 84 -16.74 -7.92 9.01
CA ILE A 84 -15.94 -8.74 8.08
C ILE A 84 -14.83 -7.90 7.40
N TYR A 85 -15.08 -6.59 7.24
CA TYR A 85 -14.15 -5.67 6.60
C TYR A 85 -12.80 -5.56 7.31
N LEU A 86 -12.75 -5.84 8.62
CA LEU A 86 -11.52 -5.86 9.39
C LEU A 86 -10.57 -6.92 8.86
N ALA A 87 -11.08 -8.12 8.54
CA ALA A 87 -10.30 -9.18 7.93
C ALA A 87 -9.80 -8.77 6.54
N THR A 88 -10.61 -8.10 5.74
CA THR A 88 -10.18 -7.66 4.40
C THR A 88 -9.16 -6.54 4.43
N TYR A 89 -9.29 -5.60 5.37
CA TYR A 89 -8.26 -4.61 5.60
C TYR A 89 -6.95 -5.28 6.05
N ALA A 90 -7.04 -6.26 6.95
CA ALA A 90 -5.87 -7.02 7.41
C ALA A 90 -5.18 -7.79 6.29
N MET A 91 -5.93 -8.50 5.45
CA MET A 91 -5.39 -9.19 4.27
C MET A 91 -4.76 -8.22 3.28
N ALA A 92 -5.38 -7.06 3.03
CA ALA A 92 -4.83 -6.03 2.16
C ALA A 92 -3.50 -5.49 2.69
N GLU A 93 -3.42 -5.21 4.00
CA GLU A 93 -2.18 -4.73 4.64
C GLU A 93 -1.07 -5.78 4.61
N MET A 94 -1.39 -7.07 4.81
CA MET A 94 -0.43 -8.18 4.61
C MET A 94 0.10 -8.20 3.18
N GLY A 95 -0.79 -8.04 2.19
CA GLY A 95 -0.41 -7.93 0.78
C GLY A 95 0.52 -6.74 0.51
N TYR A 96 0.21 -5.56 1.07
CA TYR A 96 1.08 -4.38 0.93
C TYR A 96 2.44 -4.57 1.59
N MET A 97 2.52 -5.21 2.74
CA MET A 97 3.82 -5.50 3.38
C MET A 97 4.65 -6.51 2.59
N ALA A 98 4.01 -7.53 2.01
CA ALA A 98 4.67 -8.46 1.09
C ALA A 98 5.20 -7.75 -0.17
N MET A 99 4.46 -6.76 -0.70
CA MET A 99 4.94 -5.90 -1.79
C MET A 99 6.18 -5.09 -1.37
N ASP A 100 6.16 -4.48 -0.18
CA ASP A 100 7.27 -3.70 0.34
C ASP A 100 8.54 -4.57 0.53
N LYS A 101 8.37 -5.87 0.81
CA LYS A 101 9.44 -6.89 0.87
C LYS A 101 9.90 -7.42 -0.50
N GLY A 102 9.20 -7.09 -1.59
CA GLY A 102 9.46 -7.62 -2.93
C GLY A 102 8.92 -9.04 -3.19
N GLN A 103 8.09 -9.57 -2.28
CA GLN A 103 7.45 -10.88 -2.39
C GLN A 103 6.15 -10.78 -3.18
N TYR A 104 6.26 -10.52 -4.49
CA TYR A 104 5.10 -10.20 -5.33
C TYR A 104 4.07 -11.32 -5.48
N GLU A 105 4.49 -12.59 -5.45
CA GLU A 105 3.59 -13.73 -5.55
C GLU A 105 2.71 -13.86 -4.30
N GLU A 106 3.31 -13.76 -3.11
CA GLU A 106 2.60 -13.74 -1.83
C GLU A 106 1.69 -12.51 -1.72
N ALA A 107 2.17 -11.34 -2.15
CA ALA A 107 1.36 -10.14 -2.21
C ALA A 107 0.10 -10.33 -3.06
N LEU A 108 0.22 -10.95 -4.24
CA LEU A 108 -0.92 -11.20 -5.11
C LEU A 108 -1.93 -12.14 -4.45
N GLN A 109 -1.48 -13.20 -3.79
CA GLN A 109 -2.37 -14.14 -3.08
C GLN A 109 -3.19 -13.43 -1.99
N TRP A 110 -2.55 -12.60 -1.17
CA TRP A 110 -3.23 -11.84 -0.13
C TRP A 110 -4.20 -10.79 -0.69
N LEU A 111 -3.79 -10.04 -1.70
CA LEU A 111 -4.62 -9.00 -2.33
C LEU A 111 -5.82 -9.59 -3.08
N ASP A 112 -5.65 -10.74 -3.72
CA ASP A 112 -6.74 -11.43 -4.40
C ASP A 112 -7.75 -12.01 -3.40
N ARG A 113 -7.26 -12.65 -2.31
CA ARG A 113 -8.13 -13.11 -1.22
C ARG A 113 -8.93 -11.97 -0.60
N SER A 114 -8.28 -10.84 -0.34
CA SER A 114 -8.89 -9.62 0.18
C SER A 114 -10.02 -9.11 -0.74
N CYS A 115 -9.80 -9.11 -2.06
CA CYS A 115 -10.80 -8.67 -3.05
C CYS A 115 -12.05 -9.55 -3.10
N HIS A 116 -11.94 -10.85 -2.79
CA HIS A 116 -13.04 -11.80 -2.86
C HIS A 116 -13.79 -11.98 -1.55
N ALA A 117 -13.22 -11.53 -0.43
CA ALA A 117 -13.86 -11.61 0.88
C ALA A 117 -15.05 -10.66 1.03
N HIS A 118 -15.15 -9.60 0.21
CA HIS A 118 -16.21 -8.59 0.29
C HIS A 118 -16.79 -8.21 -1.07
N THR A 119 -17.97 -8.71 -1.40
CA THR A 119 -18.68 -8.32 -2.64
C THR A 119 -19.90 -7.44 -2.40
N ASP A 120 -20.41 -7.37 -1.15
CA ASP A 120 -21.78 -6.93 -0.90
C ASP A 120 -21.89 -5.55 -0.21
N TYR A 121 -20.77 -4.89 0.11
CA TYR A 121 -20.77 -3.56 0.75
C TYR A 121 -20.51 -2.42 -0.26
N HIS A 122 -21.53 -1.60 -0.48
CA HIS A 122 -21.47 -0.44 -1.38
C HIS A 122 -20.53 0.71 -0.95
N LEU A 123 -19.88 0.64 0.23
CA LEU A 123 -19.08 1.71 0.83
C LEU A 123 -17.56 1.48 0.77
N GLU A 124 -17.10 0.43 0.08
CA GLU A 124 -15.70 0.01 0.02
C GLU A 124 -14.93 0.51 -1.22
N SER A 125 -15.47 1.48 -1.97
CA SER A 125 -14.89 1.86 -3.27
C SER A 125 -13.41 2.29 -3.20
N PHE A 126 -12.94 2.82 -2.06
CA PHE A 126 -11.54 3.24 -1.91
C PHE A 126 -10.57 2.12 -1.55
N LEU A 127 -10.93 1.19 -0.65
CA LEU A 127 -10.05 0.07 -0.29
C LEU A 127 -9.91 -0.89 -1.48
N HIS A 128 -11.03 -1.25 -2.10
CA HIS A 128 -11.02 -2.02 -3.35
C HIS A 128 -10.22 -1.34 -4.46
N TYR A 129 -10.35 -0.02 -4.62
CA TYR A 129 -9.52 0.71 -5.58
C TYR A 129 -8.02 0.59 -5.27
N ARG A 130 -7.61 0.73 -4.00
CA ARG A 130 -6.21 0.57 -3.60
C ARG A 130 -5.71 -0.86 -3.85
N ILE A 131 -6.53 -1.87 -3.55
CA ILE A 131 -6.21 -3.29 -3.80
C ILE A 131 -6.04 -3.54 -5.31
N HIS A 132 -7.01 -3.11 -6.13
CA HIS A 132 -6.92 -3.25 -7.58
C HIS A 132 -5.72 -2.50 -8.18
N ALA A 133 -5.44 -1.29 -7.70
CA ALA A 133 -4.28 -0.52 -8.14
C ALA A 133 -2.97 -1.25 -7.80
N ALA A 134 -2.88 -1.85 -6.62
CA ALA A 134 -1.74 -2.65 -6.21
C ALA A 134 -1.57 -3.92 -7.05
N ILE A 135 -2.65 -4.69 -7.28
CA ILE A 135 -2.62 -5.87 -8.16
C ILE A 135 -2.17 -5.47 -9.57
N ARG A 136 -2.74 -4.40 -10.12
CA ARG A 136 -2.38 -3.89 -11.46
C ARG A 136 -0.92 -3.46 -11.52
N HIS A 137 -0.42 -2.84 -10.46
CA HIS A 137 0.99 -2.44 -10.35
C HIS A 137 1.92 -3.65 -10.38
N ILE A 138 1.63 -4.70 -9.60
CA ILE A 138 2.40 -5.96 -9.61
C ILE A 138 2.41 -6.59 -11.01
N GLN A 139 1.25 -6.71 -11.66
CA GLN A 139 1.13 -7.26 -13.02
C GLN A 139 1.89 -6.46 -14.08
N THR A 140 1.91 -5.13 -13.93
CA THR A 140 2.66 -4.26 -14.84
C THR A 140 4.16 -4.44 -14.64
N LEU A 141 4.61 -4.52 -13.38
CA LEU A 141 6.01 -4.79 -13.04
C LEU A 141 6.48 -6.14 -13.60
N SER A 142 5.69 -7.20 -13.45
CA SER A 142 6.04 -8.52 -14.00
C SER A 142 6.19 -8.49 -15.52
N SER A 143 5.25 -7.84 -16.24
CA SER A 143 5.33 -7.68 -17.69
C SER A 143 6.56 -6.89 -18.14
N ILE A 144 6.92 -5.83 -17.42
CA ILE A 144 8.14 -5.04 -17.71
C ILE A 144 9.40 -5.89 -17.48
N MET A 145 9.45 -6.64 -16.38
CA MET A 145 10.58 -7.53 -16.07
C MET A 145 10.77 -8.61 -17.14
N GLU A 146 9.67 -9.19 -17.63
CA GLU A 146 9.69 -10.14 -18.75
C GLU A 146 10.27 -9.51 -20.02
N GLN A 147 9.83 -8.30 -20.41
CA GLN A 147 10.37 -7.61 -21.58
C GLN A 147 11.86 -7.26 -21.43
N VAL A 148 12.30 -6.83 -20.25
CA VAL A 148 13.72 -6.53 -19.98
C VAL A 148 14.57 -7.79 -20.13
N SER A 149 14.11 -8.95 -19.64
CA SER A 149 14.82 -10.22 -19.80
C SER A 149 14.95 -10.64 -21.27
N ILE A 150 13.92 -10.41 -22.09
CA ILE A 150 13.95 -10.65 -23.53
C ILE A 150 14.96 -9.72 -24.21
N THR A 151 14.97 -8.41 -23.90
CA THR A 151 15.92 -7.46 -24.51
C THR A 151 17.38 -7.75 -24.15
N ASN A 152 17.66 -8.27 -22.95
CA ASN A 152 19.01 -8.67 -22.52
C ASN A 152 19.48 -9.98 -23.16
N SER A 153 18.56 -10.81 -23.67
CA SER A 153 18.86 -12.09 -24.34
C SER A 153 19.17 -11.94 -25.83
N ILE A 154 18.95 -10.76 -26.42
CA ILE A 154 19.35 -10.47 -27.79
C ILE A 154 20.88 -10.33 -27.80
N PRO A 155 21.64 -11.22 -28.46
CA PRO A 155 23.07 -11.05 -28.58
C PRO A 155 23.33 -9.71 -29.29
N LYS A 156 24.18 -8.85 -28.70
CA LYS A 156 24.72 -7.67 -29.37
C LYS A 156 25.40 -8.14 -30.66
N GLN A 157 24.65 -8.19 -31.76
CA GLN A 157 25.25 -8.44 -33.06
C GLN A 157 26.19 -7.29 -33.35
N GLN A 158 27.44 -7.69 -33.53
CA GLN A 158 28.59 -6.92 -33.95
C GLN A 158 28.17 -5.85 -34.95
N GLU A 159 28.38 -4.59 -34.57
CA GLU A 159 28.05 -3.39 -35.34
C GLU A 159 28.97 -3.31 -36.58
N ASN A 160 28.71 -4.16 -37.58
CA ASN A 160 29.32 -4.07 -38.90
C ASN A 160 28.48 -3.14 -39.78
N GLY A 161 28.90 -1.88 -39.75
CA GLY A 161 28.79 -0.86 -40.81
C GLY A 161 27.60 -0.90 -41.76
N LEU A 162 26.58 -0.08 -41.48
CA LEU A 162 25.82 0.60 -42.54
C LEU A 162 25.12 1.87 -42.05
N TYR A 163 25.85 2.80 -41.44
CA TYR A 163 25.40 4.20 -41.34
C TYR A 163 26.59 5.11 -41.68
N PRO A 164 26.46 6.05 -42.64
CA PRO A 164 27.51 7.00 -42.93
C PRO A 164 27.65 7.95 -41.73
N ASN A 165 28.88 8.06 -41.23
CA ASN A 165 29.33 8.95 -40.16
C ASN A 165 28.50 10.23 -39.98
N CYS A 166 27.69 10.28 -38.93
CA CYS A 166 27.27 11.55 -38.34
C CYS A 166 28.12 11.81 -37.11
N SER A 167 29.25 12.46 -37.34
CA SER A 167 30.09 13.08 -36.31
C SER A 167 29.26 14.12 -35.56
N MET A 168 28.90 13.85 -34.32
CA MET A 168 28.41 14.86 -33.39
C MET A 168 29.42 15.01 -32.24
N SER A 169 30.40 15.88 -32.46
CA SER A 169 31.06 16.59 -31.35
C SER A 169 30.05 17.54 -30.68
N PRO A 170 30.17 17.78 -29.37
CA PRO A 170 29.13 18.50 -28.62
C PRO A 170 29.19 20.01 -28.89
N PRO A 171 28.08 20.67 -29.27
CA PRO A 171 28.02 22.12 -29.22
C PRO A 171 27.79 22.57 -27.77
N THR A 172 28.82 23.20 -27.21
CA THR A 172 28.72 24.03 -26.02
C THR A 172 27.93 25.29 -26.36
N LYS A 173 26.74 25.46 -25.77
CA LYS A 173 26.18 26.72 -25.20
C LYS A 173 24.67 26.59 -24.99
N SER A 174 24.27 26.78 -23.74
CA SER A 174 22.91 26.97 -23.24
C SER A 174 22.20 28.18 -23.86
N PRO A 175 20.85 28.16 -23.85
CA PRO A 175 20.16 29.23 -23.15
C PRO A 175 19.11 28.68 -22.17
N SER A 176 19.09 29.30 -20.99
CA SER A 176 18.16 29.04 -19.89
C SER A 176 16.73 29.39 -20.31
N ILE A 177 15.83 28.41 -20.28
CA ILE A 177 14.38 28.65 -20.43
C ILE A 177 13.78 28.70 -19.02
N SER A 178 13.38 29.90 -18.61
CA SER A 178 12.60 30.14 -17.38
C SER A 178 11.15 29.76 -17.65
N ILE A 179 10.60 28.83 -16.86
CA ILE A 179 9.22 28.30 -17.02
C ILE A 179 8.20 29.07 -16.16
N TYR A 180 8.55 30.26 -15.68
CA TYR A 180 7.66 31.08 -14.87
C TYR A 180 7.36 32.42 -15.53
N GLU A 181 6.55 32.40 -16.59
CA GLU A 181 5.76 33.54 -17.02
C GLU A 181 4.30 33.09 -17.09
N SER A 182 3.57 33.34 -16.00
CA SER A 182 2.10 33.28 -15.99
C SER A 182 1.55 34.57 -16.62
N PRO A 183 0.56 34.51 -17.52
CA PRO A 183 -0.10 35.70 -18.01
C PRO A 183 -0.99 36.31 -16.92
N VAL A 184 -0.77 37.59 -16.64
CA VAL A 184 -1.60 38.41 -15.75
C VAL A 184 -2.97 38.64 -16.40
N PRO A 185 -4.10 38.41 -15.71
CA PRO A 185 -5.43 38.73 -16.26
C PRO A 185 -5.67 40.25 -16.25
N PRO A 186 -6.34 40.81 -17.28
CA PRO A 186 -6.62 42.23 -17.33
C PRO A 186 -7.62 42.65 -16.25
N SER A 187 -7.29 43.70 -15.50
CA SER A 187 -8.16 44.35 -14.53
C SER A 187 -9.36 44.98 -15.24
N VAL A 188 -10.57 44.58 -14.83
CA VAL A 188 -11.81 45.24 -15.23
C VAL A 188 -11.88 46.59 -14.51
N THR A 189 -11.83 47.68 -15.27
CA THR A 189 -12.17 49.02 -14.80
C THR A 189 -13.50 49.42 -15.42
N THR A 190 -14.36 49.99 -14.57
CA THR A 190 -15.70 50.58 -14.78
C THR A 190 -16.86 49.63 -15.01
#